data_AF-A0A7C1B1E0-F1
#
_entry.id   AF-A0A7C1B1E0-F1
#
_cell.length_a   1.000
_cell.length_b   1.000
_cell.length_c   1.000
_cell.angle_alpha   90.00
_cell.angle_beta   90.00
_cell.angle_gamma   90.00
#
_symmetry.space_group_name_H-M   'P 1'
#
loop_
_entity.id
_entity.type
_entity.pdbx_description
1 polymer ?
#
loop_
_entity_poly.entity_id
_entity_poly.type
_entity_poly.pdbx_seq_one_letter_code
_entity_poly.pdbx_strand_id
1 'polypeptide(L)'
;GPKGKLKREVHPLISVKIEENQIKLEPKKMVKGVKALWGTERALIANMVEGVTQGFEKQLEIEGTGYGVKAQGKKLIFSLGFSHPVEFEVPEDVSVEVEGTTKIKVFGIDKQRVGEIAAQIRRLKPPEPYKGKGIRYVGEEIRRKASKKAIGK
;
A
#
# COMPACT_ATOMS: atom_id res chain seq x y z
N GLY A 1 -5.20 -9.97 -17.54
CA GLY A 1 -4.43 -11.11 -17.03
C GLY A 1 -5.36 -12.08 -16.30
N PRO A 2 -4.84 -13.18 -15.75
CA PRO A 2 -5.63 -14.17 -15.02
C PRO A 2 -6.38 -13.60 -13.81
N LYS A 3 -5.84 -12.56 -13.15
CA LYS A 3 -6.45 -11.95 -11.96
C LYS A 3 -7.44 -10.82 -12.26
N GLY A 4 -7.59 -10.41 -13.52
CA GLY A 4 -8.52 -9.34 -13.91
C GLY A 4 -8.01 -8.41 -15.00
N LYS A 5 -8.64 -7.23 -15.09
CA LYS A 5 -8.36 -6.18 -16.08
C LYS A 5 -8.07 -4.86 -15.38
N LEU A 6 -7.04 -4.15 -15.83
CA LEU A 6 -6.71 -2.79 -15.41
C LEU A 6 -6.79 -1.86 -16.63
N LYS A 7 -7.23 -0.63 -16.42
CA LYS A 7 -7.26 0.42 -17.43
C LYS A 7 -6.56 1.65 -16.89
N ARG A 8 -5.78 2.30 -17.75
CA ARG A 8 -5.07 3.53 -17.44
C ARG A 8 -4.96 4.39 -18.70
N GLU A 9 -5.14 5.68 -18.54
CA GLU A 9 -4.86 6.65 -19.58
C GLU A 9 -3.36 6.99 -19.58
N VAL A 10 -2.72 6.86 -20.75
CA VAL A 10 -1.30 7.18 -20.93
C VAL A 10 -1.17 8.61 -21.41
N HIS A 11 -0.16 9.32 -20.91
CA HIS A 11 0.07 10.71 -21.31
C HIS A 11 0.23 10.85 -22.84
N PRO A 12 -0.42 11.85 -23.49
CA PRO A 12 -0.48 11.96 -24.96
C PRO A 12 0.87 12.13 -25.65
N LEU A 13 1.89 12.58 -24.91
CA LEU A 13 3.27 12.73 -25.38
C LEU A 13 4.02 11.41 -25.55
N ILE A 14 3.47 10.29 -25.06
CA ILE A 14 4.08 8.96 -25.16
C ILE A 14 3.23 8.11 -26.11
N SER A 15 3.91 7.46 -27.05
CA SER A 15 3.33 6.44 -27.94
C SER A 15 3.57 5.08 -27.32
N VAL A 16 2.51 4.25 -27.32
CA VAL A 16 2.58 2.85 -26.90
C VAL A 16 2.42 1.98 -28.15
N LYS A 17 3.42 1.15 -28.44
CA LYS A 17 3.38 0.15 -29.50
C LYS A 17 3.43 -1.23 -28.87
N ILE A 18 2.50 -2.09 -29.25
CA ILE A 18 2.48 -3.49 -28.81
C ILE A 18 3.01 -4.31 -29.98
N GLU A 19 4.23 -4.81 -29.84
CA GLU A 19 4.81 -5.82 -30.71
C GLU A 19 4.61 -7.18 -30.04
N GLU A 20 4.51 -8.26 -30.81
CA GLU A 20 3.94 -9.58 -30.42
C GLU A 20 4.12 -10.01 -28.96
N ASN A 21 5.32 -9.84 -28.36
CA ASN A 21 5.59 -10.16 -26.96
C ASN A 21 6.17 -9.00 -26.13
N GLN A 22 6.23 -7.78 -26.67
CA GLN A 22 6.85 -6.63 -26.01
C GLN A 22 6.03 -5.36 -26.18
N ILE A 23 5.89 -4.60 -25.09
CA ILE A 23 5.32 -3.26 -25.11
C ILE A 23 6.46 -2.26 -25.23
N LYS A 24 6.57 -1.60 -26.38
CA LYS A 24 7.50 -0.50 -26.60
C LYS A 24 6.82 0.83 -26.33
N LEU A 25 7.52 1.68 -25.59
CA LEU A 25 7.11 3.05 -25.30
C LEU A 25 8.08 4.00 -25.98
N GLU A 26 7.57 4.96 -26.73
CA GLU A 26 8.40 5.94 -27.44
C GLU A 26 7.87 7.36 -27.19
N PRO A 27 8.72 8.33 -26.84
CA PRO A 27 8.29 9.72 -26.72
C PRO A 27 8.03 10.31 -28.12
N LYS A 28 6.87 10.94 -28.32
CA LYS A 28 6.49 11.54 -29.61
C LYS A 28 7.26 12.83 -29.92
N LYS A 29 7.66 13.58 -28.90
CA LYS A 29 8.44 14.83 -29.02
C LYS A 29 9.47 14.92 -27.90
N MET A 30 10.68 15.37 -28.20
CA MET A 30 11.71 15.63 -27.19
C MET A 30 11.48 17.00 -26.55
N VAL A 31 10.71 17.02 -25.46
CA VAL A 31 10.50 18.21 -24.61
C VAL A 31 11.16 17.97 -23.25
N LYS A 32 11.52 19.04 -22.54
CA LYS A 32 12.09 18.95 -21.18
C LYS A 32 11.15 18.13 -20.28
N GLY A 33 11.69 17.10 -19.62
CA GLY A 33 10.92 16.20 -18.73
C GLY A 33 10.30 14.97 -19.41
N VAL A 34 10.28 14.89 -20.74
CA VAL A 34 9.66 13.75 -21.46
C VAL A 34 10.38 12.42 -21.17
N LYS A 35 11.70 12.44 -20.96
CA LYS A 35 12.45 11.23 -20.55
C LYS A 35 11.99 10.70 -19.19
N ALA A 36 11.69 11.58 -18.24
CA ALA A 36 11.19 11.19 -16.92
C ALA A 36 9.76 10.64 -17.03
N LEU A 37 8.89 11.29 -17.82
CA LEU A 37 7.55 10.79 -18.10
C LEU A 37 7.58 9.40 -18.76
N TRP A 38 8.47 9.19 -19.73
CA TRP A 38 8.64 7.91 -20.39
C TRP A 38 9.01 6.79 -19.42
N GLY A 39 9.98 7.03 -18.53
CA GLY A 39 10.35 6.08 -17.49
C GLY A 39 9.20 5.76 -16.52
N THR A 40 8.44 6.78 -16.13
CA THR A 40 7.28 6.64 -15.25
C THR A 40 6.18 5.81 -15.90
N GLU A 41 5.76 6.12 -17.14
CA GLU A 41 4.73 5.34 -17.85
C GLU A 41 5.19 3.89 -18.10
N ARG A 42 6.47 3.69 -18.42
CA ARG A 42 7.04 2.34 -18.55
C ARG A 42 6.95 1.55 -17.26
N ALA A 43 7.30 2.16 -16.13
CA ALA A 43 7.19 1.51 -14.83
C ALA A 43 5.72 1.21 -14.47
N LEU A 44 4.80 2.14 -14.76
CA LEU A 44 3.38 1.97 -14.49
C LEU A 44 2.78 0.82 -15.31
N ILE A 45 3.04 0.75 -16.61
CA ILE A 45 2.56 -0.33 -17.47
C ILE A 45 3.17 -1.67 -17.05
N ALA A 46 4.46 -1.71 -16.70
CA ALA A 46 5.10 -2.92 -16.19
C ALA A 46 4.43 -3.41 -14.89
N ASN A 47 4.16 -2.49 -13.95
CA ASN A 47 3.42 -2.83 -12.72
C ASN A 47 2.00 -3.34 -13.04
N MET A 48 1.31 -2.81 -14.05
CA MET A 48 -0.02 -3.29 -14.45
C MET A 48 0.05 -4.75 -14.95
N VAL A 49 1.06 -5.09 -15.75
CA VAL A 49 1.26 -6.46 -16.25
C VAL A 49 1.59 -7.44 -15.11
N GLU A 50 2.50 -7.05 -14.22
CA GLU A 50 2.84 -7.82 -13.02
C GLU A 50 1.62 -7.97 -12.08
N GLY A 51 0.84 -6.90 -11.91
CA GLY A 51 -0.35 -6.90 -11.07
C GLY A 51 -1.47 -7.83 -11.54
N VAL A 52 -1.73 -7.88 -12.85
CA VAL A 52 -2.77 -8.78 -13.39
C VAL A 52 -2.33 -10.25 -13.47
N THR A 53 -1.03 -10.53 -13.30
CA THR A 53 -0.46 -11.88 -13.32
C THR A 53 -0.19 -12.40 -11.91
N GLN A 54 0.67 -11.72 -11.15
CA GLN A 54 1.10 -12.09 -9.80
C GLN A 54 0.30 -11.37 -8.71
N GLY A 55 -0.16 -10.15 -8.95
CA GLY A 55 -0.81 -9.31 -7.93
C GLY A 55 0.20 -8.68 -6.97
N PHE A 56 -0.29 -7.77 -6.13
CA PHE A 56 0.52 -7.07 -5.14
C PHE A 56 -0.02 -7.31 -3.73
N GLU A 57 0.91 -7.35 -2.78
CA GLU A 57 0.61 -7.49 -1.36
C GLU A 57 1.38 -6.42 -0.57
N LYS A 58 0.72 -5.88 0.46
CA LYS A 58 1.35 -5.09 1.52
C LYS A 58 0.93 -5.63 2.88
N GLN A 59 1.93 -5.93 3.70
CA GLN A 59 1.72 -6.43 5.05
C GLN A 59 1.92 -5.30 6.07
N LEU A 60 0.98 -5.18 6.99
CA LEU A 60 1.00 -4.27 8.12
C LEU A 60 0.96 -5.07 9.43
N GLU A 61 1.59 -4.52 10.45
CA GLU A 61 1.60 -5.06 11.81
C GLU A 61 1.16 -3.98 12.80
N ILE A 62 0.31 -4.38 13.74
CA ILE A 62 -0.14 -3.57 14.86
C ILE A 62 0.68 -3.92 16.10
N GLU A 63 1.40 -2.94 16.63
CA GLU A 63 2.15 -3.06 17.87
C GLU A 63 1.46 -2.23 18.98
N GLY A 64 1.08 -2.87 20.08
CA GLY A 64 0.50 -2.17 21.22
C GLY A 64 -0.32 -3.08 22.12
N THR A 65 -0.21 -2.86 23.43
CA THR A 65 -1.02 -3.57 24.42
C THR A 65 -2.49 -3.18 24.27
N GLY A 66 -3.37 -4.16 24.04
CA GLY A 66 -4.79 -3.94 23.80
C GLY A 66 -5.11 -3.37 22.41
N TYR A 67 -4.12 -3.27 21.52
CA TYR A 67 -4.36 -2.87 20.13
C TYR A 67 -4.68 -4.08 19.28
N GLY A 68 -5.59 -3.92 18.32
CA GLY A 68 -5.89 -4.96 17.38
C GLY A 68 -6.92 -4.55 16.35
N VAL A 69 -7.21 -5.48 15.44
CA VAL A 69 -8.18 -5.32 14.37
C VAL A 69 -9.04 -6.58 14.25
N LYS A 70 -10.29 -6.39 13.83
CA LYS A 70 -11.22 -7.47 13.49
C LYS A 70 -11.84 -7.18 12.14
N ALA A 71 -11.92 -8.22 11.29
CA ALA A 71 -12.69 -8.14 10.06
C ALA A 71 -14.17 -8.42 10.34
N GLN A 72 -15.05 -7.56 9.86
CA GLN A 72 -16.50 -7.73 9.87
C GLN A 72 -17.03 -7.52 8.44
N GLY A 73 -17.07 -8.60 7.67
CA GLY A 73 -17.43 -8.54 6.25
C GLY A 73 -16.47 -7.64 5.46
N LYS A 74 -16.98 -6.55 4.89
CA LYS A 74 -16.18 -5.53 4.16
C LYS A 74 -15.60 -4.43 5.07
N LYS A 75 -15.88 -4.47 6.37
CA LYS A 75 -15.40 -3.48 7.35
C LYS A 75 -14.26 -4.05 8.18
N LEU A 76 -13.31 -3.20 8.55
CA LEU A 76 -12.28 -3.48 9.54
C LEU A 76 -12.56 -2.63 10.77
N ILE A 77 -12.72 -3.28 11.92
CA ILE A 77 -12.90 -2.61 13.21
C ILE A 77 -11.57 -2.61 13.93
N PHE A 78 -11.03 -1.42 14.16
CA PHE A 78 -9.77 -1.20 14.84
C PHE A 78 -9.99 -0.80 16.30
N SER A 79 -9.31 -1.48 17.21
CA SER A 79 -9.15 -1.08 18.61
C SER A 79 -7.73 -0.55 18.77
N LEU A 80 -7.53 0.77 18.79
CA LEU A 80 -6.20 1.41 18.79
C LEU A 80 -5.94 2.25 20.06
N GLY A 81 -6.69 1.96 21.13
CA GLY A 81 -6.63 2.71 22.38
C GLY A 81 -7.29 4.09 22.33
N PHE A 82 -8.16 4.33 21.34
CA PHE A 82 -9.10 5.46 21.35
C PHE A 82 -10.33 5.10 22.22
N SER A 83 -11.11 6.12 22.60
CA SER A 83 -12.32 5.92 23.42
C SER A 83 -13.42 5.12 22.70
N HIS A 84 -13.40 5.08 21.37
CA HIS A 84 -14.32 4.30 20.53
C HIS A 84 -13.52 3.51 19.49
N PRO A 85 -14.04 2.37 19.01
CA PRO A 85 -13.43 1.64 17.91
C PRO A 85 -13.48 2.47 16.62
N VAL A 86 -12.46 2.32 15.78
CA VAL A 86 -12.39 2.99 14.47
C VAL A 86 -12.81 2.00 13.40
N GLU A 87 -13.85 2.33 12.66
CA GLU A 87 -14.29 1.55 11.50
C GLU A 87 -13.58 2.04 10.24
N PHE A 88 -13.11 1.10 9.43
CA PHE A 88 -12.52 1.36 8.12
C PHE A 88 -13.23 0.49 7.08
N GLU A 89 -13.79 1.13 6.06
CA GLU A 89 -14.47 0.42 4.97
C GLU A 89 -13.46 0.07 3.87
N VAL A 90 -13.37 -1.22 3.54
CA VAL A 90 -12.47 -1.69 2.49
C VAL A 90 -13.17 -1.52 1.14
N PRO A 91 -12.62 -0.74 0.20
CA PRO A 91 -13.19 -0.60 -1.13
C PRO A 91 -13.11 -1.91 -1.91
N GLU A 92 -14.06 -2.13 -2.82
CA GLU A 92 -14.20 -3.40 -3.55
C GLU A 92 -13.01 -3.75 -4.45
N ASP A 93 -12.22 -2.74 -4.82
CA ASP A 93 -11.05 -2.86 -5.68
C ASP A 93 -9.86 -3.61 -5.01
N VAL A 94 -9.89 -3.73 -3.68
CA VAL A 94 -8.78 -4.24 -2.86
C VAL A 94 -9.33 -5.23 -1.83
N SER A 95 -8.63 -6.35 -1.62
CA SER A 95 -8.96 -7.33 -0.59
C SER A 95 -8.07 -7.12 0.63
N VAL A 96 -8.63 -7.26 1.82
CA VAL A 96 -7.86 -7.19 3.07
C VAL A 96 -8.15 -8.41 3.91
N GLU A 97 -7.10 -9.09 4.35
CA GLU A 97 -7.17 -10.20 5.29
C GLU A 97 -6.53 -9.81 6.62
N VAL A 98 -7.13 -10.29 7.70
CA VAL A 98 -6.62 -10.11 9.06
C VAL A 98 -6.16 -11.47 9.56
N GLU A 99 -4.87 -11.58 9.86
CA GLU A 99 -4.29 -12.78 10.47
C GLU A 99 -4.17 -12.57 11.98
N GLY A 100 -5.00 -13.29 12.73
CA GLY A 100 -5.10 -13.13 14.18
C GLY A 100 -5.74 -11.80 14.56
N THR A 101 -5.01 -10.97 15.31
CA THR A 101 -5.50 -9.65 15.77
C THR A 101 -4.53 -8.51 15.48
N THR A 102 -3.31 -8.81 15.03
CA THR A 102 -2.22 -7.83 14.91
C THR A 102 -1.64 -7.74 13.50
N LYS A 103 -1.91 -8.68 12.60
CA LYS A 103 -1.38 -8.67 11.23
C LYS A 103 -2.49 -8.41 10.23
N ILE A 104 -2.22 -7.51 9.29
CA ILE A 104 -3.13 -7.15 8.20
C ILE A 104 -2.38 -7.34 6.89
N LYS A 105 -3.01 -8.04 5.96
CA LYS A 105 -2.50 -8.21 4.60
C LYS A 105 -3.45 -7.55 3.63
N VAL A 106 -2.94 -6.59 2.86
CA VAL A 106 -3.69 -5.87 1.82
C VAL A 106 -3.25 -6.42 0.48
N PHE A 107 -4.20 -6.95 -0.30
CA PHE A 107 -3.95 -7.59 -1.59
C PHE A 107 -4.76 -6.93 -2.70
N GLY A 108 -4.20 -6.88 -3.90
CA GLY A 108 -4.92 -6.38 -5.06
C GLY A 108 -4.12 -6.46 -6.34
N ILE A 109 -4.79 -6.17 -7.45
CA ILE A 109 -4.16 -6.15 -8.78
C ILE A 109 -3.46 -4.81 -9.08
N ASP A 110 -3.90 -3.71 -8.45
CA ASP A 110 -3.33 -2.38 -8.65
C ASP A 110 -2.39 -2.01 -7.50
N LYS A 111 -1.10 -1.84 -7.83
CA LYS A 111 -0.05 -1.45 -6.89
C LYS A 111 -0.33 -0.11 -6.20
N GLN A 112 -0.94 0.84 -6.91
CA GLN A 112 -1.22 2.18 -6.37
C GLN A 112 -2.31 2.09 -5.31
N ARG A 113 -3.42 1.42 -5.63
CA ARG A 113 -4.54 1.23 -4.69
C ARG A 113 -4.13 0.42 -3.46
N VAL A 114 -3.40 -0.69 -3.64
CA VAL A 114 -2.89 -1.49 -2.51
C VAL A 114 -2.01 -0.63 -1.58
N GLY A 115 -1.12 0.18 -2.14
CA GLY A 115 -0.28 1.09 -1.36
C GLY A 115 -1.06 2.19 -0.66
N GLU A 116 -2.06 2.76 -1.34
CA GLU A 116 -2.93 3.80 -0.78
C GLU A 116 -3.74 3.29 0.40
N ILE A 117 -4.41 2.14 0.27
CA ILE A 117 -5.19 1.54 1.36
C ILE A 117 -4.29 1.18 2.54
N ALA A 118 -3.13 0.59 2.29
CA ALA A 118 -2.18 0.30 3.37
C ALA A 118 -1.70 1.59 4.08
N ALA A 119 -1.50 2.67 3.33
CA ALA A 119 -1.13 3.97 3.89
C ALA A 119 -2.29 4.61 4.69
N GLN A 120 -3.53 4.49 4.23
CA GLN A 120 -4.72 4.96 4.95
C GLN A 120 -4.87 4.23 6.28
N ILE A 121 -4.72 2.89 6.29
CA ILE A 121 -4.75 2.09 7.53
C ILE A 121 -3.63 2.54 8.48
N ARG A 122 -2.39 2.70 7.99
CA ARG A 122 -1.26 3.19 8.81
C ARG A 122 -1.51 4.58 9.39
N ARG A 123 -2.21 5.46 8.67
CA ARG A 123 -2.52 6.83 9.13
C ARG A 123 -3.49 6.86 10.32
N LEU A 124 -4.29 5.81 10.54
CA LEU A 124 -5.22 5.74 11.69
C LEU A 124 -4.48 5.84 13.03
N LYS A 125 -3.33 5.18 13.14
CA LYS A 125 -2.44 5.26 14.30
C LYS A 125 -1.00 5.01 13.86
N PRO A 126 -0.25 6.03 13.43
CA PRO A 126 1.14 5.86 13.01
C PRO A 126 2.02 5.41 14.19
N PRO A 127 3.16 4.76 13.91
CA PRO A 127 4.03 4.24 14.96
C PRO A 127 4.62 5.39 15.78
N GLU A 128 4.47 5.29 17.09
CA GLU A 128 4.94 6.33 18.01
C GLU A 128 6.49 6.33 18.11
N PRO A 129 7.12 7.53 18.21
CA PRO A 129 8.57 7.66 18.15
C PRO A 129 9.30 7.17 19.40
N TYR A 130 8.60 6.72 20.45
CA TYR A 130 9.23 6.25 21.69
C TYR A 130 9.17 4.73 21.81
N LYS A 131 7.95 4.18 21.93
CA LYS A 131 7.71 2.74 22.13
C LYS A 131 7.41 1.99 20.84
N GLY A 132 7.29 2.68 19.69
CA GLY A 132 6.92 2.06 18.41
C GLY A 132 5.46 1.61 18.32
N LYS A 133 4.63 1.91 19.33
CA LYS A 133 3.22 1.52 19.36
C LYS A 133 2.45 2.18 18.21
N GLY A 134 1.62 1.41 17.53
CA GLY A 134 0.83 1.85 16.37
C GLY A 134 0.86 0.81 15.26
N ILE A 135 0.47 1.24 14.07
CA ILE A 135 0.43 0.42 12.87
C ILE A 135 1.68 0.73 12.05
N ARG A 136 2.44 -0.30 11.67
CA ARG A 136 3.65 -0.18 10.85
C ARG A 136 3.62 -1.15 9.67
N TYR A 137 4.46 -0.93 8.68
CA TYR A 137 4.73 -1.99 7.69
C TYR A 137 5.57 -3.09 8.31
N VAL A 138 5.38 -4.33 7.84
CA VAL A 138 6.24 -5.45 8.23
C VAL A 138 7.68 -5.14 7.79
N GLY A 139 8.61 -5.18 8.74
CA GLY A 139 10.03 -4.84 8.52
C GLY A 139 10.35 -3.33 8.51
N GLU A 140 9.39 -2.45 8.80
CA GLU A 140 9.65 -1.01 8.95
C GLU A 140 10.49 -0.73 10.21
N GLU A 141 11.68 -0.13 10.04
CA GLU A 141 12.51 0.31 11.15
C GLU A 141 12.01 1.66 11.69
N ILE A 142 11.52 1.67 12.93
CA ILE A 142 11.02 2.88 13.59
C ILE A 142 12.17 3.55 14.32
N ARG A 143 12.49 4.80 13.93
CA ARG A 143 13.47 5.62 14.65
C ARG A 143 12.94 5.97 16.05
N ARG A 144 13.49 5.29 17.06
CA ARG A 144 13.12 5.51 18.47
C ARG A 144 13.91 6.67 19.07
N LYS A 145 13.21 7.59 19.74
CA LYS A 145 13.79 8.62 20.61
C LYS A 145 13.96 8.05 22.01
N ALA A 146 15.03 8.46 22.69
CA ALA A 146 15.21 8.15 24.09
C ALA A 146 14.05 8.75 24.89
N SER A 147 13.27 7.91 25.56
CA SER A 147 12.44 8.35 26.67
C SER A 147 13.36 8.64 27.87
N LYS A 148 12.91 9.47 28.82
CA LYS A 148 13.50 9.45 30.17
C LYS A 148 13.38 8.01 30.68
N LYS A 149 14.47 7.24 30.68
CA LYS A 149 14.54 6.02 31.47
C LYS A 149 14.38 6.48 32.91
N ALA A 150 13.22 6.23 33.51
CA ALA A 150 13.20 6.05 34.95
C ALA A 150 14.14 4.88 35.20
N ILE A 151 15.34 5.19 35.68
CA ILE A 151 16.21 4.22 36.33
C ILE A 151 15.43 3.82 37.59
N GLY A 152 14.57 2.81 37.44
CA GLY A 152 13.98 2.12 38.57
C GLY A 152 15.10 1.36 39.26
N LYS A 153 15.30 1.68 40.54
CA LYS A 153 16.16 0.96 41.48
C LYS A 153 15.88 -0.54 41.46
#